data_AF-A0A8E3B2V0-F1
#
_entry.id   AF-A0A8E3B2V0-F1
#
_cell.length_a   1.000
_cell.length_b   1.000
_cell.length_c   1.000
_cell.angle_alpha   90.00
_cell.angle_beta   90.00
_cell.angle_gamma   90.00
#
_symmetry.space_group_name_H-M   'P 1'
#
loop_
_entity.id
_entity.type
_entity.pdbx_description
1 polymer ?
#
loop_
_entity_poly.entity_id
_entity_poly.type
_entity_poly.pdbx_seq_one_letter_code
_entity_poly.pdbx_strand_id
1 'polypeptide(L)'
;MPVLESDIFLSNEPTRNPLMTKPFGLMFEALDDLKPGEIYVASGASPRYALWGELMSTSAKILGAHGALVDGFARDTDGIKALGLSAVAFAHDFIVWHSGLDRTRPPPSRQSTLPHPCL
;
A
#
# COMPACT_ATOMS: atom_id res chain seq x y z
N MET A 1 0.34 -8.06 -12.78
CA MET A 1 0.07 -9.17 -11.84
C MET A 1 -0.55 -8.63 -10.55
N PRO A 2 -1.62 -9.24 -9.98
CA PRO A 2 -2.17 -8.79 -8.71
C PRO A 2 -1.30 -9.25 -7.54
N VAL A 3 -1.07 -8.36 -6.57
CA VAL A 3 -0.21 -8.58 -5.39
C VAL A 3 -1.09 -8.65 -4.15
N LEU A 4 -0.94 -9.71 -3.36
CA LEU A 4 -1.49 -9.77 -2.01
C LEU A 4 -0.40 -9.35 -1.03
N GLU A 5 -0.69 -8.34 -0.22
CA GLU A 5 0.22 -7.87 0.82
C GLU A 5 -0.22 -8.41 2.18
N SER A 6 0.74 -8.64 3.08
CA SER A 6 0.47 -9.20 4.40
C SER A 6 1.51 -8.72 5.40
N ASP A 7 1.05 -8.26 6.57
CA ASP A 7 1.87 -7.97 7.73
C ASP A 7 2.80 -9.16 8.07
N ILE A 8 4.12 -8.98 7.90
CA ILE A 8 5.11 -9.95 8.37
C ILE A 8 5.69 -9.45 9.69
N PHE A 9 5.45 -10.22 10.75
CA PHE A 9 6.14 -10.04 12.01
C PHE A 9 7.41 -10.89 11.99
N LEU A 10 8.58 -10.25 12.09
CA LEU A 10 9.86 -10.94 12.25
C LEU A 10 9.83 -11.74 13.55
N SER A 11 9.48 -13.02 13.45
CA SER A 11 9.67 -14.01 14.51
C SER A 11 10.94 -14.79 14.20
N ASN A 12 11.76 -15.07 15.21
CA ASN A 12 12.87 -16.02 15.09
C ASN A 12 12.40 -17.47 14.91
N GLU A 13 11.08 -17.70 14.81
CA GLU A 13 10.46 -19.00 14.61
C GLU A 13 10.50 -19.43 13.14
N PRO A 14 10.73 -20.73 12.86
CA PRO A 14 10.68 -21.26 11.50
C PRO A 14 9.31 -21.03 10.87
N THR A 15 9.29 -20.27 9.78
CA THR A 15 8.04 -19.96 9.05
C THR A 15 7.69 -21.10 8.08
N ARG A 16 6.39 -21.39 7.91
CA ARG A 16 5.91 -22.40 6.94
C ARG A 16 6.01 -21.95 5.47
N ASN A 17 6.19 -20.64 5.24
CA ASN A 17 6.26 -20.05 3.90
C ASN A 17 7.65 -19.45 3.67
N PRO A 18 8.45 -19.99 2.72
CA PRO A 18 9.77 -19.46 2.40
C PRO A 18 9.78 -17.97 2.01
N LEU A 19 8.66 -17.41 1.52
CA LEU A 19 8.57 -15.99 1.19
C LEU A 19 8.61 -15.07 2.42
N MET A 20 8.32 -15.59 3.62
CA MET A 20 8.34 -14.83 4.87
C MET A 20 9.76 -14.52 5.36
N THR A 21 10.78 -15.21 4.85
CA THR A 21 12.19 -14.93 5.17
C THR A 21 12.77 -13.82 4.28
N LYS A 22 12.07 -13.48 3.19
CA LYS A 22 12.50 -12.45 2.25
C LYS A 22 12.02 -11.07 2.69
N PRO A 23 12.94 -10.11 2.90
CA PRO A 23 12.54 -8.72 3.17
C PRO A 23 11.67 -8.18 2.04
N PHE A 24 10.52 -7.59 2.39
CA PHE A 24 9.51 -7.07 1.44
C PHE A 24 8.87 -8.11 0.52
N GLY A 25 9.07 -9.41 0.79
CA GLY A 25 8.46 -10.51 0.05
C GLY A 25 8.61 -10.36 -1.47
N LEU A 26 7.48 -10.40 -2.18
CA LEU A 26 7.40 -10.28 -3.64
C LEU A 26 7.09 -8.86 -4.13
N MET A 27 7.05 -7.87 -3.22
CA MET A 27 6.56 -6.53 -3.56
C MET A 27 7.35 -5.88 -4.69
N PHE A 28 8.68 -5.90 -4.62
CA PHE A 28 9.54 -5.32 -5.65
C PHE A 28 9.53 -6.11 -6.94
N GLU A 29 9.48 -7.44 -6.88
CA GLU A 29 9.40 -8.26 -8.09
C GLU A 29 8.10 -8.03 -8.84
N ALA A 30 6.99 -7.87 -8.13
CA ALA A 30 5.71 -7.57 -8.76
C ALA A 30 5.64 -6.14 -9.32
N LEU A 31 6.38 -5.19 -8.72
CA LEU A 31 6.53 -3.86 -9.27
C LEU A 31 7.42 -3.87 -10.52
N ASP A 32 8.52 -4.63 -10.50
CA ASP A 32 9.48 -4.73 -11.61
C ASP A 32 8.94 -5.54 -12.79
N ASP A 33 8.04 -6.51 -12.54
CA ASP A 33 7.35 -7.29 -13.59
C ASP A 33 6.20 -6.51 -14.26
N LEU A 34 5.95 -5.27 -13.84
CA LEU A 34 4.87 -4.45 -14.39
C LEU A 34 5.16 -4.06 -15.85
N LYS A 35 4.23 -4.39 -16.75
CA LYS A 35 4.40 -4.15 -18.19
C LYS A 35 3.76 -2.83 -18.63
N PRO A 36 4.18 -2.25 -19.76
CA PRO A 36 3.55 -1.05 -20.31
C PRO A 36 2.04 -1.23 -20.47
N GLY A 37 1.27 -0.27 -19.95
CA GLY A 37 -0.19 -0.26 -19.97
C GLY A 37 -0.88 -1.10 -18.90
N GLU A 38 -0.15 -1.82 -18.05
CA GLU A 38 -0.75 -2.57 -16.93
C GLU A 38 -1.08 -1.67 -15.74
N ILE A 39 -1.98 -2.17 -14.89
CA ILE A 39 -2.35 -1.54 -13.61
C ILE A 39 -1.83 -2.44 -12.49
N TYR A 40 -1.05 -1.86 -11.58
CA TYR A 40 -0.63 -2.53 -10.36
C TYR A 40 -1.83 -2.68 -9.41
N VAL A 41 -2.08 -3.86 -8.85
CA VAL A 41 -3.21 -4.08 -7.93
C VAL A 41 -2.69 -4.67 -6.63
N ALA A 42 -2.98 -4.03 -5.50
CA ALA A 42 -2.62 -4.54 -4.18
C ALA A 42 -3.73 -4.34 -3.13
N SER A 43 -3.86 -5.30 -2.22
CA SER A 43 -4.77 -5.28 -1.05
C SER A 43 -4.14 -6.07 0.09
N GLY A 44 -4.69 -5.96 1.30
CA GLY A 44 -4.20 -6.63 2.51
C GLY A 44 -3.39 -5.73 3.46
N ALA A 45 -3.37 -4.43 3.19
CA ALA A 45 -2.59 -3.47 3.97
C ALA A 45 -3.07 -3.36 5.42
N SER A 46 -2.14 -3.52 6.37
CA SER A 46 -2.33 -3.01 7.72
C SER A 46 -2.57 -1.51 7.68
N PRO A 47 -3.40 -0.95 8.56
CA PRO A 47 -3.57 0.49 8.64
C PRO A 47 -2.33 1.22 9.21
N ARG A 48 -1.23 0.51 9.48
CA ARG A 48 -0.03 1.03 10.14
C ARG A 48 1.01 1.60 9.18
N TYR A 49 0.92 1.31 7.88
CA TYR A 49 1.86 1.82 6.87
C TYR A 49 1.16 2.12 5.55
N ALA A 50 1.85 2.90 4.71
CA ALA A 50 1.41 3.15 3.35
C ALA A 50 1.83 1.99 2.44
N LEU A 51 0.88 1.49 1.65
CA LEU A 51 1.08 0.43 0.66
C LEU A 51 1.62 0.99 -0.66
N TRP A 52 1.41 2.29 -0.91
CA TRP A 52 1.82 2.97 -2.14
C TRP A 52 2.35 4.37 -1.86
N GLY A 53 3.32 4.83 -2.65
CA GLY A 53 3.96 6.13 -2.47
C GLY A 53 4.61 6.66 -3.74
N GLU A 54 5.16 7.88 -3.69
CA GLU A 54 5.76 8.57 -4.84
C GLU A 54 6.88 7.76 -5.52
N LEU A 55 7.73 7.07 -4.74
CA LEU A 55 8.81 6.25 -5.29
C LEU A 55 8.29 5.09 -6.16
N MET A 56 7.24 4.41 -5.70
CA MET A 56 6.62 3.31 -6.45
C MET A 56 5.91 3.85 -7.70
N SER A 57 5.22 4.99 -7.56
CA SER A 57 4.62 5.72 -8.69
C SER A 57 5.65 6.10 -9.75
N THR A 58 6.84 6.54 -9.32
CA THR A 58 7.94 6.90 -10.23
C THR A 58 8.42 5.68 -11.01
N SER A 59 8.64 4.55 -10.33
CA SER A 59 9.03 3.29 -10.98
C SER A 59 7.97 2.82 -11.99
N ALA A 60 6.70 2.79 -11.56
CA ALA A 60 5.58 2.39 -12.41
C ALA A 60 5.46 3.26 -13.67
N LYS A 61 5.70 4.58 -13.53
CA LYS A 61 5.73 5.50 -14.66
C LYS A 61 6.89 5.21 -15.63
N ILE A 62 8.09 4.91 -15.11
CA ILE A 62 9.25 4.54 -15.93
C ILE A 62 8.97 3.27 -16.73
N LEU A 63 8.28 2.29 -16.12
CA LEU A 63 7.87 1.05 -16.77
C LEU A 63 6.69 1.22 -17.76
N GLY A 64 6.13 2.43 -17.87
CA GLY A 64 5.02 2.73 -18.77
C GLY A 64 3.68 2.17 -18.29
N ALA A 65 3.53 1.90 -17.00
CA ALA A 65 2.28 1.42 -16.42
C ALA A 65 1.17 2.48 -16.52
N HIS A 66 -0.08 2.02 -16.57
CA HIS A 66 -1.25 2.90 -16.59
C HIS A 66 -1.57 3.48 -15.20
N GLY A 67 -1.23 2.76 -14.13
CA GLY A 67 -1.54 3.19 -12.77
C GLY A 67 -1.45 2.10 -11.71
N ALA A 68 -2.03 2.38 -10.54
CA ALA A 68 -2.10 1.50 -9.39
C ALA A 68 -3.47 1.59 -8.69
N LEU A 69 -4.09 0.44 -8.43
CA LEU A 69 -5.28 0.28 -7.61
C LEU A 69 -4.87 -0.38 -6.28
N VAL A 70 -5.05 0.34 -5.19
CA VAL A 70 -4.53 -0.09 -3.90
C VAL A 70 -5.62 0.04 -2.84
N ASP A 71 -6.00 -1.10 -2.28
CA ASP A 71 -6.86 -1.18 -1.10
C ASP A 71 -6.00 -1.07 0.16
N GLY A 72 -5.61 0.16 0.47
CA GLY A 72 -4.69 0.51 1.54
C GLY A 72 -4.43 2.00 1.59
N PHE A 73 -3.44 2.40 2.40
CA PHE A 73 -3.04 3.80 2.54
C PHE A 73 -1.98 4.19 1.52
N ALA A 74 -2.05 5.43 1.03
CA ALA A 74 -1.00 6.06 0.23
C ALA A 74 -0.20 7.09 1.06
N ARG A 75 1.05 7.31 0.66
CA ARG A 75 1.88 8.45 1.10
C ARG A 75 2.28 9.33 -0.08
N ASP A 76 2.72 10.55 0.22
CA ASP A 76 3.27 11.49 -0.78
C ASP A 76 2.28 11.80 -1.93
N THR A 77 0.99 11.94 -1.60
CA THR A 77 -0.10 12.07 -2.58
C THR A 77 0.09 13.21 -3.57
N ASP A 78 0.68 14.33 -3.14
CA ASP A 78 0.98 15.46 -4.04
C ASP A 78 2.05 15.12 -5.08
N GLY A 79 3.08 14.38 -4.68
CA GLY A 79 4.09 13.85 -5.60
C GLY A 79 3.50 12.84 -6.58
N ILE A 80 2.62 11.95 -6.12
CA ILE A 80 1.89 11.01 -6.98
C ILE A 80 1.04 11.76 -8.01
N LYS A 81 0.32 12.80 -7.59
CA LYS A 81 -0.49 13.65 -8.49
C LYS A 81 0.38 14.35 -9.52
N ALA A 82 1.54 14.87 -9.12
CA ALA A 82 2.49 15.54 -10.02
C ALA A 82 3.06 14.59 -11.08
N LEU A 83 3.15 13.28 -10.79
CA LEU A 83 3.61 12.27 -11.75
C LEU A 83 2.59 11.99 -12.85
N GLY A 84 1.30 12.31 -12.67
CA GLY A 84 0.27 12.19 -13.72
C GLY A 84 -0.05 10.74 -14.11
N LEU A 85 0.01 9.80 -13.17
CA LEU A 85 -0.48 8.43 -13.39
C LEU A 85 -2.00 8.44 -13.59
N SER A 86 -2.47 7.83 -14.67
CA SER A 86 -3.85 7.93 -15.14
C SER A 86 -4.87 7.22 -14.26
N ALA A 87 -4.49 6.12 -13.61
CA ALA A 87 -5.38 5.28 -12.82
C ALA A 87 -4.81 5.03 -11.41
N VAL A 88 -4.98 6.00 -10.51
CA VAL A 88 -4.56 5.83 -9.11
C VAL A 88 -5.78 5.89 -8.20
N ALA A 89 -6.10 4.78 -7.53
CA ALA A 89 -7.23 4.69 -6.62
C ALA A 89 -6.80 4.06 -5.29
N PHE A 90 -7.19 4.72 -4.20
CA PHE A 90 -6.85 4.34 -2.83
C PHE A 90 -8.13 4.13 -2.02
N ALA A 91 -8.22 3.04 -1.28
CA ALA A 91 -9.32 2.85 -0.32
C ALA A 91 -9.19 3.77 0.90
N HIS A 92 -7.96 4.18 1.25
CA HIS A 92 -7.68 5.04 2.39
C HIS A 92 -6.73 6.19 2.03
N ASP A 93 -7.15 7.42 2.31
CA ASP A 93 -6.59 8.60 1.63
C ASP A 93 -5.35 9.20 2.28
N PHE A 94 -5.01 8.86 3.54
CA PHE A 94 -3.79 9.40 4.15
C PHE A 94 -3.42 8.74 5.49
N ILE A 95 -2.16 8.34 5.67
CA ILE A 95 -1.54 8.31 7.00
C ILE A 95 -0.73 9.58 7.15
N VAL A 96 -1.14 10.47 8.07
CA VAL A 96 -0.33 11.63 8.48
C VAL A 96 0.92 11.11 9.20
N TRP A 97 2.01 10.93 8.46
CA TRP A 97 3.34 10.79 9.03
C TRP A 97 3.98 12.18 9.12
N HIS A 98 3.60 12.96 10.14
CA HIS A 98 4.37 14.15 10.48
C HIS A 98 5.76 13.72 10.95
N SER A 99 6.79 14.27 10.31
CA SER A 99 8.21 14.14 10.66
C SER A 99 8.46 14.58 12.11
N GLY A 100 8.15 13.74 13.09
CA GLY A 100 8.34 14.08 14.51
C GLY A 100 7.41 13.39 15.53
N LEU A 101 6.39 12.62 15.12
CA LEU A 101 5.53 11.91 16.08
C LEU A 101 5.59 10.39 15.90
N ASP A 102 5.65 9.70 17.04
CA ASP A 102 5.81 8.27 17.29
C ASP A 102 5.41 7.33 16.13
N ARG A 103 6.41 6.54 15.70
CA ARG A 103 6.40 5.57 14.61
C ARG A 103 5.47 4.37 14.82
N THR A 104 4.86 4.24 16.01
CA THR A 104 4.12 3.04 16.43
C THR A 104 2.61 3.23 16.54
N ARG A 105 2.10 4.46 16.34
CA ARG A 105 0.68 4.72 16.61
C ARG A 105 -0.20 4.32 15.41
N PRO A 106 -1.10 3.32 15.55
CA PRO A 106 -2.07 3.02 14.51
C PRO A 106 -2.99 4.23 14.29
N PRO A 107 -3.50 4.44 13.06
CA PRO A 107 -4.48 5.49 12.82
C PRO A 107 -5.70 5.26 13.70
N PRO A 108 -6.42 6.32 14.08
CA PRO A 108 -7.58 6.18 14.94
C PRO A 108 -8.58 5.22 14.28
N SER A 109 -8.93 4.16 15.00
CA SER A 109 -9.97 3.20 14.60
C SER A 109 -11.24 3.98 14.30
N ARG A 110 -11.70 3.95 13.05
CA ARG A 110 -13.01 4.49 12.67
C ARG A 110 -14.06 3.63 13.37
N GLN A 111 -14.57 4.11 14.50
CA GLN A 111 -15.79 3.55 15.09
C GLN A 111 -16.86 3.61 14.01
N SER A 112 -17.34 2.43 13.60
CA SER A 112 -18.54 2.30 12.79
C SER A 112 -19.71 2.84 13.62
N THR A 113 -20.10 4.09 13.40
CA THR A 113 -21.44 4.54 13.76
C THR A 113 -22.42 3.88 12.81
N LEU A 114 -22.75 2.62 13.10
CA LEU A 114 -23.98 2.01 12.60
C LEU A 114 -25.14 2.87 13.13
N PRO A 115 -26.06 3.35 12.26
CA PRO A 115 -27.27 3.98 12.76
C PRO A 115 -28.05 2.94 13.56
N HIS A 116 -28.27 3.23 14.84
CA HIS A 116 -29.18 2.44 15.68
C HIS A 116 -30.55 2.34 14.99
N PRO A 117 -31.15 1.14 14.88
CA PRO A 117 -32.52 1.02 14.43
C PRO A 117 -33.42 1.70 15.47
N CYS A 118 -34.17 2.70 15.00
CA CYS A 118 -35.25 3.32 15.74
C CYS A 118 -36.31 2.24 16.03
N LEU A 119 -36.47 1.89 17.30
CA LEU A 119 -37.59 1.14 17.87
C LEU A 119 -38.39 2.09 18.74
#